data_AF-Q71J24-F1
#
_entry.id   AF-Q71J24-F1
#
_cell.length_a   1.000
_cell.length_b   1.000
_cell.length_c   1.000
_cell.angle_alpha   90.00
_cell.angle_beta   90.00
_cell.angle_gamma   90.00
#
_symmetry.space_group_name_H-M   'P 1'
#
loop_
_entity.id
_entity.type
_entity.pdbx_description
1 polymer ?
#
loop_
_entity_poly.entity_id
_entity_poly.type
_entity_poly.pdbx_seq_one_letter_code
_entity_poly.pdbx_strand_id
1 'polypeptide(L)'
;RATIGAVGNEQHSLINIGKAGRSRWMGKRPQSRGSVMNPNDHPHGGGEGKAPVGRPQPMTPWGKKSRGVKTRDSKKASEKLIIRHRKGRK
;
A
#
# COMPACT_ATOMS: atom_id res chain seq x y z
N ARG A 1 -29.45 2.20 9.48
CA ARG A 1 -29.49 3.45 10.28
C ARG A 1 -28.32 4.32 9.82
N ALA A 2 -28.53 5.62 9.69
CA ALA A 2 -27.49 6.56 9.24
C ALA A 2 -27.67 7.90 9.97
N THR A 3 -26.61 8.70 10.01
CA THR A 3 -26.61 10.05 10.58
C THR A 3 -26.41 11.08 9.47
N ILE A 4 -26.96 12.28 9.66
CA ILE A 4 -26.84 13.39 8.70
C ILE A 4 -25.62 14.25 9.07
N GLY A 5 -24.84 14.65 8.06
CA GLY A 5 -23.69 15.56 8.21
C GLY A 5 -22.37 15.01 7.69
N ALA A 6 -21.34 15.86 7.67
CA ALA A 6 -19.96 15.48 7.38
C ALA A 6 -19.20 15.09 8.65
N VAL A 7 -18.14 14.28 8.50
CA VAL A 7 -17.22 14.00 9.60
C VAL A 7 -16.36 15.26 9.83
N GLY A 8 -16.28 15.75 11.07
CA GLY A 8 -15.44 16.90 11.41
C GLY A 8 -13.93 16.64 11.31
N ASN A 9 -13.11 17.66 11.63
CA ASN A 9 -11.64 17.60 11.55
C ASN A 9 -11.09 17.40 10.12
N GLU A 10 -11.60 18.19 9.17
CA GLU A 10 -11.23 18.12 7.74
C GLU A 10 -9.74 18.38 7.49
N GLN A 11 -9.12 19.23 8.32
CA GLN A 11 -7.71 19.62 8.22
C GLN A 11 -6.73 18.55 8.75
N HIS A 12 -7.22 17.41 9.27
CA HIS A 12 -6.34 16.35 9.80
C HIS A 12 -5.30 15.86 8.78
N SER A 13 -5.64 15.89 7.48
CA SER A 13 -4.74 15.49 6.40
C SER A 13 -3.58 16.46 6.16
N LEU A 14 -3.68 17.72 6.61
CA LEU A 14 -2.67 18.76 6.43
C LEU A 14 -1.56 18.70 7.51
N ILE A 15 -1.72 17.86 8.53
CA ILE A 15 -0.76 17.77 9.64
C ILE A 15 0.56 17.17 9.15
N ASN A 16 1.64 17.96 9.22
CA ASN A 16 3.00 17.44 9.10
C ASN A 16 3.43 16.77 10.42
N ILE A 17 3.86 15.51 10.36
CA ILE A 17 4.31 14.75 11.52
C ILE A 17 5.64 15.30 12.07
N GLY A 18 6.50 15.86 11.21
CA GLY A 18 7.76 16.51 11.57
C GLY A 18 8.86 15.52 11.98
N LYS A 19 8.78 14.94 13.18
CA LYS A 19 9.83 14.07 13.75
C LYS A 19 9.47 12.59 13.72
N ALA A 20 10.48 11.73 13.58
CA ALA A 20 10.31 10.27 13.60
C ALA A 20 9.64 9.76 14.88
N GLY A 21 9.94 10.36 16.04
CA GLY A 21 9.34 9.97 17.33
C GLY A 21 7.82 10.13 17.38
N ARG A 22 7.25 11.13 16.67
CA ARG A 22 5.79 11.33 16.63
C ARG A 22 5.10 10.20 15.86
N SER A 23 5.73 9.65 14.82
CA SER A 23 5.25 8.43 14.15
C SER A 23 5.22 7.23 15.09
N ARG A 24 6.21 7.13 15.99
CA ARG A 24 6.27 6.06 17.00
C ARG A 24 5.16 6.18 18.04
N TRP A 25 4.82 7.40 18.47
CA TRP A 25 3.68 7.63 19.38
C TRP A 25 2.34 7.24 18.75
N MET A 26 2.21 7.33 17.42
CA MET A 26 1.06 6.81 16.68
C MET A 26 1.08 5.29 16.46
N GLY A 27 2.00 4.55 17.08
CA GLY A 27 2.12 3.09 16.94
C GLY A 27 2.73 2.60 15.63
N LYS A 28 3.22 3.49 14.76
CA LYS A 28 3.83 3.11 13.47
C LYS A 28 5.32 2.79 13.68
N ARG A 29 5.71 1.54 13.43
CA ARG A 29 7.11 1.08 13.49
C ARG A 29 7.86 1.38 12.18
N PRO A 30 9.19 1.53 12.23
CA PRO A 30 10.00 1.65 11.01
C PRO A 30 9.85 0.41 10.11
N GLN A 31 9.97 0.61 8.80
CA GLN A 31 9.92 -0.43 7.77
C GLN A 31 11.12 -0.28 6.84
N SER A 32 11.82 -1.37 6.56
CA SER A 32 12.96 -1.40 5.64
C SER A 32 12.50 -1.56 4.19
N ARG A 33 13.24 -0.99 3.24
CA ARG A 33 12.93 -1.14 1.80
C ARG A 33 13.32 -2.54 1.32
N GLY A 34 12.54 -3.14 0.41
CA GLY A 34 12.86 -4.46 -0.16
C GLY A 34 14.17 -4.51 -0.96
N SER A 35 14.60 -3.37 -1.51
CA SER A 35 15.84 -3.26 -2.30
C SER A 35 17.13 -3.34 -1.47
N VAL A 36 17.04 -3.20 -0.14
CA VAL A 36 18.20 -3.29 0.76
C VAL A 36 18.27 -4.62 1.50
N MET A 37 17.33 -5.53 1.21
CA MET A 37 17.27 -6.85 1.82
C MET A 37 18.12 -7.84 1.01
N ASN A 38 18.33 -9.04 1.55
CA ASN A 38 18.98 -10.13 0.83
C ASN A 38 18.00 -10.80 -0.17
N PRO A 39 18.49 -11.54 -1.19
CA PRO A 39 17.63 -12.18 -2.19
C PRO A 39 16.59 -13.17 -1.63
N ASN A 40 16.88 -13.82 -0.49
CA ASN A 40 15.98 -14.74 0.20
C ASN A 40 14.81 -14.01 0.90
N ASP A 41 15.01 -12.77 1.34
CA ASP A 41 14.04 -12.02 2.13
C ASP A 41 13.07 -11.20 1.27
N HIS A 42 13.53 -10.73 0.10
CA HIS A 42 12.71 -9.94 -0.80
C HIS A 42 13.05 -10.18 -2.27
N PRO A 43 12.06 -10.22 -3.18
CA PRO A 43 12.29 -10.36 -4.62
C PRO A 43 13.11 -9.24 -5.29
N HIS A 44 13.45 -8.17 -4.56
CA HIS A 44 14.26 -7.04 -5.02
C HIS A 44 15.61 -6.97 -4.28
N GLY A 45 15.88 -7.93 -3.40
CA GLY A 45 17.06 -7.94 -2.57
C GLY A 45 18.30 -8.43 -3.32
N GLY A 46 19.46 -8.09 -2.77
CA GLY A 46 20.77 -8.42 -3.32
C GLY A 46 21.30 -7.43 -4.37
N GLY A 47 22.34 -7.88 -5.07
CA GLY A 47 23.21 -7.06 -5.91
C GLY A 47 24.48 -6.64 -5.17
N GLU A 48 25.56 -6.42 -5.92
CA GLU A 48 26.88 -6.01 -5.38
C GLU A 48 26.85 -4.61 -4.76
N GLY A 49 25.85 -3.80 -5.11
CA GLY A 49 25.62 -2.47 -4.56
C GLY A 49 24.15 -2.08 -4.72
N LYS A 50 23.89 -0.81 -5.03
CA LYS A 50 22.52 -0.35 -5.26
C LYS A 50 21.96 -0.94 -6.55
N ALA A 51 21.04 -1.89 -6.43
CA ALA A 51 20.39 -2.53 -7.58
C ALA A 51 19.07 -1.83 -7.98
N PRO A 52 18.74 -1.78 -9.29
CA PRO A 52 17.37 -1.54 -9.75
C PRO A 52 16.48 -2.75 -9.43
N VAL A 53 15.18 -2.65 -9.68
CA VAL A 53 14.20 -3.72 -9.39
C VAL A 53 14.52 -5.05 -10.09
N GLY A 54 15.19 -5.02 -11.25
CA GLY A 54 15.66 -6.22 -11.96
C GLY A 54 14.55 -7.16 -12.48
N ARG A 55 13.27 -6.75 -12.39
CA ARG A 55 12.09 -7.54 -12.78
C ARG A 55 11.15 -6.69 -13.65
N PRO A 56 10.33 -7.29 -14.53
CA PRO A 56 9.40 -6.56 -15.38
C PRO A 56 8.40 -5.68 -14.62
N GLN A 57 8.04 -6.07 -13.39
CA GLN A 57 7.15 -5.31 -12.52
C GLN A 57 7.64 -5.38 -11.07
N PRO A 58 7.44 -4.32 -10.26
CA PRO A 58 7.75 -4.36 -8.84
C PRO A 58 6.87 -5.35 -8.07
N MET A 59 7.50 -6.13 -7.19
CA MET A 59 6.90 -7.21 -6.44
C MET A 59 6.73 -6.86 -4.95
N THR A 60 5.79 -7.55 -4.30
CA THR A 60 5.67 -7.62 -2.85
C THR A 60 6.72 -8.58 -2.27
N PRO A 61 6.95 -8.57 -0.95
CA PRO A 61 7.85 -9.54 -0.30
C PRO A 61 7.47 -11.01 -0.61
N TRP A 62 6.18 -11.27 -0.83
CA TRP A 62 5.65 -12.59 -1.17
C TRP A 62 5.59 -12.89 -2.67
N GLY A 63 6.32 -12.14 -3.50
CA GLY A 63 6.42 -12.42 -4.94
C GLY A 63 5.16 -12.11 -5.76
N LYS A 64 4.21 -11.33 -5.25
CA LYS A 64 3.04 -10.87 -6.02
C LYS A 64 3.33 -9.51 -6.63
N LYS A 65 2.73 -9.21 -7.78
CA LYS A 65 2.85 -7.88 -8.42
C LYS A 65 2.22 -6.80 -7.54
N SER A 66 2.96 -5.71 -7.28
CA SER A 66 2.52 -4.64 -6.37
C SER A 66 1.82 -3.46 -7.08
N ARG A 67 2.14 -3.22 -8.36
CA ARG A 67 1.65 -2.05 -9.11
C ARG A 67 0.64 -2.47 -10.18
N GLY A 68 -0.49 -1.77 -10.23
CA GLY A 68 -1.47 -1.87 -11.31
C GLY A 68 -2.31 -3.15 -11.34
N VAL A 69 -2.11 -4.07 -10.40
CA VAL A 69 -2.87 -5.32 -10.31
C VAL A 69 -4.04 -5.15 -9.34
N LYS A 70 -5.21 -5.65 -9.75
CA LYS A 70 -6.41 -5.67 -8.90
C LYS A 70 -6.39 -6.90 -8.00
N THR A 71 -6.69 -6.69 -6.74
CA THR A 71 -6.72 -7.74 -5.71
C THR A 71 -8.14 -8.10 -5.27
N ARG A 72 -9.18 -7.40 -5.77
CA ARG A 72 -10.57 -7.74 -5.50
C ARG A 72 -10.93 -9.05 -6.22
N ASP A 73 -11.51 -9.97 -5.47
CA ASP A 73 -12.10 -11.19 -6.01
C ASP A 73 -13.39 -10.87 -6.79
N SER A 74 -13.43 -11.28 -8.06
CA SER A 74 -14.53 -11.03 -8.99
C SER A 74 -15.78 -11.87 -8.70
N LYS A 75 -15.66 -12.93 -7.89
CA LYS A 75 -16.76 -13.85 -7.56
C LYS A 75 -17.51 -13.49 -6.28
N LYS A 76 -17.14 -12.38 -5.62
CA LYS A 76 -17.80 -11.94 -4.39
C LYS A 76 -19.28 -11.65 -4.65
N ALA A 77 -20.17 -12.17 -3.80
CA ALA A 77 -21.62 -11.95 -3.92
C ALA A 77 -22.02 -10.45 -3.95
N SER A 78 -21.25 -9.59 -3.29
CA SER A 78 -21.43 -8.13 -3.32
C SER A 78 -21.22 -7.48 -4.69
N GLU A 79 -20.58 -8.17 -5.65
CA GLU A 79 -20.29 -7.60 -6.98
C GLU A 79 -21.57 -7.20 -7.71
N LYS A 80 -22.67 -7.92 -7.51
CA LYS A 80 -23.99 -7.58 -8.09
C LYS A 80 -24.56 -6.24 -7.59
N LEU A 81 -24.09 -5.76 -6.44
CA LEU A 81 -24.56 -4.52 -5.81
C LEU A 81 -23.69 -3.32 -6.22
N ILE A 82 -22.52 -3.55 -6.85
CA ILE A 82 -21.59 -2.49 -7.24
C ILE A 82 -21.90 -2.05 -8.67
N ILE A 83 -22.50 -0.88 -8.81
CA ILE A 83 -22.88 -0.32 -10.12
C ILE A 83 -21.71 0.38 -10.80
N ARG A 84 -20.87 1.10 -10.04
CA ARG A 84 -19.74 1.89 -10.57
C ARG A 84 -18.51 1.74 -9.70
N HIS A 85 -17.39 1.35 -10.32
CA HIS A 85 -16.08 1.29 -9.66
C HIS A 85 -15.41 2.66 -9.64
N ARG A 86 -14.77 3.03 -8.52
CA ARG A 86 -14.11 4.36 -8.33
C ARG A 86 -13.07 4.70 -9.41
N LYS A 87 -12.36 3.69 -9.94
CA LYS A 87 -11.33 3.85 -10.98
C LYS A 87 -11.77 3.34 -12.37
N GLY A 88 -13.07 3.16 -12.58
CA GLY A 88 -13.69 2.93 -13.90
C GLY A 88 -13.51 1.55 -14.54
N ARG A 89 -12.45 0.79 -14.22
CA ARG A 89 -12.25 -0.57 -14.76
C ARG A 89 -12.78 -1.61 -13.78
N LYS A 90 -13.26 -2.76 -14.26
CA LYS A 90 -13.50 -4.00 -13.49
C LYS A 90 -12.22 -4.81 -13.33
#